data_AF-A0A964S0A9-F1
#
_entry.id   AF-A0A964S0A9-F1
#
_cell.length_a   1.000
_cell.length_b   1.000
_cell.length_c   1.000
_cell.angle_alpha   90.00
_cell.angle_beta   90.00
_cell.angle_gamma   90.00
#
_symmetry.space_group_name_H-M   'P 1'
#
loop_
_entity.id
_entity.type
_entity.pdbx_description
1 polymer ?
#
loop_
_entity_poly.entity_id
_entity_poly.type
_entity_poly.pdbx_seq_one_letter_code
_entity_poly.pdbx_strand_id
1 'polypeptide(L)'
;MIVNNEVRKIIQREENNLKNIISPSAAIGIIYNVIQLKLLYDNEPNIYVLFKKLIENYIRVINSADYGYDDFNNDKIEDLLKKLTYEQQLSILQFTLSRITHELPEYDKTWFLKRKNIAEIHLILSDKSVSKFYKIIPLFAGLNAYALMFTLGFIFSIVYAITYPIQNPPYAIFEIQYENYSSSQLSNHLLNLLSAFVDIDNDFKVIPLNGYAAAIKIICKFFFLLIIANYFYIKVTDKLTT
;
A
#
# COMPACT_ATOMS: atom_id res chain seq x y z
N MET A 1 0.19 -35.61 -22.47
CA MET A 1 -1.26 -35.47 -22.77
C MET A 1 -2.16 -36.25 -21.81
N ILE A 2 -1.76 -37.44 -21.32
CA ILE A 2 -2.56 -38.28 -20.39
C ILE A 2 -2.74 -37.63 -18.99
N VAL A 3 -1.68 -37.00 -18.45
CA VAL A 3 -1.69 -36.35 -17.11
C VAL A 3 -2.77 -35.26 -17.00
N ASN A 4 -3.04 -34.53 -18.09
CA ASN A 4 -3.99 -33.42 -18.06
C ASN A 4 -5.46 -33.90 -17.96
N ASN A 5 -5.76 -35.13 -18.45
CA ASN A 5 -7.11 -35.69 -18.37
C ASN A 5 -7.46 -36.22 -16.98
N GLU A 6 -6.52 -36.81 -16.24
CA GLU A 6 -6.77 -37.25 -14.86
C GLU A 6 -6.94 -36.07 -13.91
N VAL A 7 -6.10 -35.03 -14.06
CA VAL A 7 -6.24 -33.81 -13.25
C VAL A 7 -7.58 -33.10 -13.52
N ARG A 8 -8.04 -33.04 -14.77
CA ARG A 8 -9.36 -32.48 -15.10
C ARG A 8 -10.50 -33.24 -14.43
N LYS A 9 -10.42 -34.57 -14.34
CA LYS A 9 -11.39 -35.40 -13.61
C LYS A 9 -11.37 -35.11 -12.11
N ILE A 10 -10.18 -34.92 -11.53
CA ILE A 10 -10.03 -34.52 -10.11
C ILE A 10 -10.66 -33.14 -9.88
N ILE A 11 -10.35 -32.16 -10.72
CA ILE A 11 -10.94 -30.81 -10.64
C ILE A 11 -12.47 -30.88 -10.72
N GLN A 12 -13.03 -31.61 -11.68
CA GLN A 12 -14.49 -31.78 -11.79
C GLN A 12 -15.10 -32.48 -10.58
N ARG A 13 -14.40 -33.47 -10.01
CA ARG A 13 -14.85 -34.15 -8.80
C ARG A 13 -14.90 -33.18 -7.62
N GLU A 14 -13.85 -32.38 -7.42
CA GLU A 14 -13.82 -31.37 -6.36
C GLU A 14 -14.84 -30.25 -6.57
N GLU A 15 -15.05 -29.80 -7.80
CA GLU A 15 -16.10 -28.83 -8.14
C GLU A 15 -17.52 -29.39 -7.90
N ASN A 16 -17.72 -30.69 -8.10
CA ASN A 16 -18.98 -31.36 -7.76
C ASN A 16 -19.12 -31.55 -6.25
N ASN A 17 -18.03 -31.86 -5.53
CA ASN A 17 -18.03 -31.90 -4.07
C ASN A 17 -18.47 -30.55 -3.48
N LEU A 18 -18.01 -29.43 -4.05
CA LEU A 18 -18.42 -28.08 -3.64
C LEU A 18 -19.94 -27.83 -3.70
N LYS A 19 -20.69 -28.54 -4.54
CA LYS A 19 -22.16 -28.41 -4.59
C LYS A 19 -22.85 -29.09 -3.41
N ASN A 20 -22.18 -30.05 -2.77
CA ASN A 20 -22.74 -30.91 -1.74
C ASN A 20 -22.19 -30.60 -0.33
N ILE A 21 -21.27 -29.64 -0.21
CA ILE A 21 -20.65 -29.27 1.07
C ILE A 21 -21.54 -28.31 1.84
N ILE A 22 -21.76 -28.63 3.11
CA ILE A 22 -22.57 -27.85 4.04
C ILE A 22 -21.70 -26.90 4.89
N SER A 23 -20.44 -27.27 5.17
CA SER A 23 -19.53 -26.47 6.03
C SER A 23 -18.65 -25.50 5.23
N PRO A 24 -18.71 -24.18 5.53
CA PRO A 24 -17.82 -23.18 4.90
C PRO A 24 -16.32 -23.48 5.09
N SER A 25 -15.91 -24.06 6.23
CA SER A 25 -14.52 -24.41 6.49
C SER A 25 -14.01 -25.52 5.56
N ALA A 26 -14.82 -26.56 5.34
CA ALA A 26 -14.50 -27.61 4.37
C ALA A 26 -14.44 -27.06 2.93
N ALA A 27 -15.33 -26.10 2.60
CA ALA A 27 -15.34 -25.46 1.30
C ALA A 27 -14.05 -24.66 1.04
N ILE A 28 -13.48 -23.97 2.04
CA ILE A 28 -12.19 -23.25 1.90
C ILE A 28 -11.09 -24.20 1.44
N GLY A 29 -10.94 -25.36 2.09
CA GLY A 29 -9.91 -26.33 1.76
C GLY A 29 -10.03 -26.86 0.32
N ILE A 30 -11.26 -27.16 -0.11
CA ILE A 30 -11.51 -27.69 -1.44
C ILE A 30 -11.33 -26.62 -2.52
N ILE A 31 -11.85 -25.40 -2.30
CA ILE A 31 -11.65 -24.29 -3.25
C ILE A 31 -10.15 -23.98 -3.41
N TYR A 32 -9.39 -23.95 -2.31
CA TYR A 32 -7.95 -23.76 -2.34
C TYR A 32 -7.25 -24.80 -3.23
N ASN A 33 -7.57 -26.08 -3.04
CA ASN A 33 -7.00 -27.17 -3.84
C ASN A 33 -7.38 -27.05 -5.32
N VAL A 34 -8.64 -26.71 -5.62
CA VAL A 34 -9.10 -26.50 -7.00
C VAL A 34 -8.34 -25.35 -7.67
N ILE A 35 -8.14 -24.23 -6.97
CA ILE A 35 -7.35 -23.10 -7.48
C ILE A 35 -5.92 -23.54 -7.76
N GLN A 36 -5.27 -24.26 -6.83
CA GLN A 36 -3.91 -24.74 -7.04
C GLN A 36 -3.78 -25.66 -8.26
N LEU A 37 -4.70 -26.62 -8.42
CA LEU A 37 -4.69 -27.53 -9.55
C LEU A 37 -4.92 -26.79 -10.87
N LYS A 38 -5.85 -25.84 -10.90
CA LYS A 38 -6.09 -25.03 -12.11
C LYS A 38 -4.89 -24.18 -12.49
N LEU A 39 -4.21 -23.56 -11.52
CA LEU A 39 -3.00 -22.78 -11.76
C LEU A 39 -1.82 -23.63 -12.27
N LEU A 40 -1.78 -24.93 -11.95
CA LEU A 40 -0.71 -25.83 -12.37
C LEU A 40 -0.94 -26.46 -13.74
N TYR A 41 -2.20 -26.74 -14.11
CA TYR A 41 -2.52 -27.64 -15.22
C TYR A 41 -3.43 -27.04 -16.29
N ASP A 42 -4.07 -25.91 -16.02
CA ASP A 42 -4.91 -25.20 -16.99
C ASP A 42 -4.11 -24.06 -17.63
N ASN A 43 -4.26 -23.88 -18.95
CA ASN A 43 -3.47 -22.89 -19.69
C ASN A 43 -4.01 -21.46 -19.47
N GLU A 44 -5.32 -21.31 -19.25
CA GLU A 44 -5.98 -20.03 -18.95
C GLU A 44 -7.07 -20.21 -17.88
N PRO A 45 -6.68 -20.48 -16.63
CA PRO A 45 -7.66 -20.76 -15.61
C PRO A 45 -8.45 -19.50 -15.22
N ASN A 46 -9.79 -19.58 -15.25
CA ASN A 46 -10.65 -18.57 -14.62
C ASN A 46 -10.59 -18.71 -13.09
N ILE A 47 -9.54 -18.14 -12.49
CA ILE A 47 -9.28 -18.20 -11.04
C ILE A 47 -10.08 -17.17 -10.27
N TYR A 48 -10.44 -16.04 -10.89
CA TYR A 48 -11.08 -14.91 -10.21
C TYR A 48 -12.37 -15.32 -9.48
N VAL A 49 -13.26 -16.07 -10.15
CA VAL A 49 -14.52 -16.54 -9.56
C VAL A 49 -14.28 -17.49 -8.38
N LEU A 50 -13.29 -18.37 -8.49
CA LEU A 50 -12.93 -19.29 -7.42
C LEU A 50 -12.34 -18.55 -6.21
N PHE A 51 -11.51 -17.55 -6.46
CA PHE A 51 -10.94 -16.71 -5.40
C PHE A 51 -12.02 -15.92 -4.66
N LYS A 52 -13.02 -15.37 -5.38
CA LYS A 52 -14.18 -14.74 -4.74
C LYS A 52 -14.88 -15.68 -3.78
N LYS A 53 -15.18 -16.89 -4.25
CA LYS A 53 -15.82 -17.93 -3.42
C LYS A 53 -14.96 -18.31 -2.22
N LEU A 54 -13.63 -18.37 -2.39
CA LEU A 54 -12.70 -18.64 -1.29
C LEU A 54 -12.85 -17.57 -0.19
N ILE A 55 -12.78 -16.30 -0.57
CA ILE A 55 -12.89 -15.16 0.36
C ILE A 55 -14.26 -15.12 1.03
N GLU A 56 -15.34 -15.36 0.29
CA GLU A 56 -16.70 -15.40 0.87
C GLU A 56 -16.85 -16.52 1.90
N ASN A 57 -16.22 -17.68 1.70
CA ASN A 57 -16.25 -18.73 2.70
C ASN A 57 -15.39 -18.40 3.92
N TYR A 58 -14.22 -17.76 3.77
CA TYR A 58 -13.46 -17.23 4.91
C TYR A 58 -14.32 -16.27 5.75
N ILE A 59 -14.97 -15.30 5.11
CA ILE A 59 -15.84 -14.35 5.80
C ILE A 59 -16.97 -15.08 6.55
N ARG A 60 -17.60 -16.09 5.94
CA ARG A 60 -18.64 -16.89 6.60
C ARG A 60 -18.10 -17.64 7.82
N VAL A 61 -16.92 -18.24 7.73
CA VAL A 61 -16.29 -18.94 8.86
C VAL A 61 -16.04 -17.94 9.99
N ILE A 62 -15.41 -16.81 9.69
CA ILE A 62 -15.09 -15.75 10.68
C ILE A 62 -16.37 -15.24 11.35
N ASN A 63 -17.42 -14.95 10.58
CA ASN A 63 -18.71 -14.51 11.13
C ASN A 63 -19.42 -15.57 11.97
N SER A 64 -19.17 -16.85 11.70
CA SER A 64 -19.76 -17.96 12.47
C SER A 64 -18.95 -18.36 13.69
N ALA A 65 -17.74 -17.84 13.86
CA ALA A 65 -16.86 -18.17 14.96
C ALA A 65 -17.25 -17.35 16.21
N ASP A 66 -17.91 -18.01 17.18
CA ASP A 66 -18.42 -17.39 18.42
C ASP A 66 -17.36 -16.65 19.26
N TYR A 67 -16.07 -16.86 18.99
CA TYR A 67 -14.96 -16.31 19.79
C TYR A 67 -13.84 -15.65 18.99
N GLY A 68 -14.04 -15.36 17.69
CA GLY A 68 -13.07 -14.58 16.90
C GLY A 68 -11.68 -15.21 16.71
N TYR A 69 -11.54 -16.52 16.92
CA TYR A 69 -10.27 -17.24 16.71
C TYR A 69 -10.03 -17.63 15.24
N ASP A 70 -11.08 -17.65 14.42
CA ASP A 70 -10.92 -17.94 13.00
C ASP A 70 -10.49 -16.67 12.28
N ASP A 71 -9.39 -16.79 11.52
CA ASP A 71 -8.76 -15.72 10.78
C ASP A 71 -8.50 -16.15 9.33
N PHE A 72 -8.31 -15.20 8.43
CA PHE A 72 -7.78 -15.48 7.10
C PHE A 72 -6.39 -16.13 7.23
N ASN A 73 -6.23 -17.28 6.58
CA ASN A 73 -4.90 -17.87 6.44
C ASN A 73 -4.12 -17.10 5.36
N ASN A 74 -3.46 -16.03 5.78
CA ASN A 74 -2.72 -15.11 4.93
C ASN A 74 -1.63 -15.83 4.11
N ASP A 75 -0.96 -16.84 4.67
CA ASP A 75 0.06 -17.61 3.97
C ASP A 75 -0.52 -18.38 2.78
N LYS A 76 -1.66 -19.06 2.98
CA LYS A 76 -2.37 -19.75 1.89
C LYS A 76 -2.80 -18.78 0.80
N ILE A 77 -3.34 -17.62 1.18
CA ILE A 77 -3.76 -16.61 0.20
C ILE A 77 -2.54 -16.08 -0.56
N GLU A 78 -1.43 -15.83 0.13
CA GLU A 78 -0.18 -15.38 -0.47
C GLU A 78 0.36 -16.36 -1.51
N ASP A 79 0.35 -17.65 -1.19
CA ASP A 79 0.81 -18.71 -2.10
C ASP A 79 0.00 -18.77 -3.38
N LEU A 80 -1.29 -18.45 -3.31
CA LEU A 80 -2.13 -18.35 -4.51
C LEU A 80 -1.87 -17.05 -5.27
N LEU A 81 -1.78 -15.91 -4.57
CA LEU A 81 -1.53 -14.61 -5.19
C LEU A 81 -0.20 -14.57 -5.96
N LYS A 82 0.87 -15.17 -5.42
CA LYS A 82 2.20 -15.25 -6.06
C LYS A 82 2.18 -15.91 -7.44
N LYS A 83 1.18 -16.75 -7.72
CA LYS A 83 1.02 -17.47 -8.99
C LYS A 83 0.19 -16.69 -10.02
N LEU A 84 -0.37 -15.54 -9.64
CA LEU A 84 -1.22 -14.70 -10.48
C LEU A 84 -0.46 -13.49 -11.02
N THR A 85 -0.93 -12.93 -12.12
CA THR A 85 -0.41 -11.64 -12.62
C THR A 85 -0.77 -10.51 -11.65
N TYR A 86 0.01 -9.42 -11.63
CA TYR A 86 -0.29 -8.30 -10.74
C TYR A 86 -1.66 -7.66 -11.00
N GLU A 87 -2.17 -7.69 -12.24
CA GLU A 87 -3.52 -7.23 -12.56
C GLU A 87 -4.59 -8.09 -11.89
N GLN A 88 -4.43 -9.42 -11.95
CA GLN A 88 -5.33 -10.36 -11.29
C GLN A 88 -5.25 -10.22 -9.77
N GLN A 89 -4.04 -10.10 -9.21
CA GLN A 89 -3.83 -9.84 -7.79
C GLN A 89 -4.58 -8.58 -7.35
N LEU A 90 -4.43 -7.48 -8.09
CA LEU A 90 -5.07 -6.22 -7.76
C LEU A 90 -6.60 -6.34 -7.77
N SER A 91 -7.18 -6.98 -8.78
CA SER A 91 -8.63 -7.19 -8.87
C SER A 91 -9.17 -8.03 -7.71
N ILE A 92 -8.46 -9.09 -7.33
CA ILE A 92 -8.82 -9.95 -6.19
C ILE A 92 -8.71 -9.19 -4.87
N LEU A 93 -7.62 -8.45 -4.66
CA LEU A 93 -7.38 -7.71 -3.43
C LEU A 93 -8.37 -6.56 -3.26
N GLN A 94 -8.72 -5.85 -4.34
CA GLN A 94 -9.76 -4.82 -4.31
C GLN A 94 -11.14 -5.40 -3.96
N PHE A 95 -11.51 -6.53 -4.57
CA PHE A 95 -12.74 -7.23 -4.19
C PHE A 95 -12.71 -7.66 -2.72
N THR A 96 -11.61 -8.25 -2.27
CA THR A 96 -11.45 -8.76 -0.91
C THR A 96 -11.57 -7.63 0.11
N LEU A 97 -10.86 -6.52 -0.11
CA LEU A 97 -10.94 -5.34 0.75
C LEU A 97 -12.35 -4.75 0.80
N SER A 98 -13.04 -4.68 -0.34
CA SER A 98 -14.42 -4.20 -0.39
C SER A 98 -15.35 -5.11 0.42
N ARG A 99 -15.18 -6.43 0.34
CA ARG A 99 -15.99 -7.40 1.09
C ARG A 99 -15.69 -7.36 2.58
N ILE A 100 -14.43 -7.39 2.98
CA ILE A 100 -14.02 -7.31 4.39
C ILE A 100 -14.53 -5.99 5.00
N THR A 101 -14.40 -4.86 4.30
CA THR A 101 -14.88 -3.57 4.82
C THR A 101 -16.38 -3.56 5.10
N HIS A 102 -17.18 -4.26 4.29
CA HIS A 102 -18.63 -4.31 4.43
C HIS A 102 -19.09 -5.35 5.46
N GLU A 103 -18.51 -6.56 5.40
CA GLU A 103 -18.98 -7.72 6.18
C GLU A 103 -18.24 -7.88 7.51
N LEU A 104 -17.02 -7.34 7.62
CA LEU A 104 -16.10 -7.47 8.75
C LEU A 104 -15.44 -6.10 9.06
N PRO A 105 -16.22 -5.09 9.47
CA PRO A 105 -15.72 -3.72 9.60
C PRO A 105 -14.54 -3.60 10.57
N GLU A 106 -14.55 -4.36 11.67
CA GLU A 106 -13.54 -4.37 12.75
C GLU A 106 -12.30 -5.23 12.44
N TYR A 107 -12.31 -5.96 11.33
CA TYR A 107 -11.21 -6.86 10.98
C TYR A 107 -9.97 -6.09 10.49
N ASP A 108 -8.77 -6.54 10.91
CA ASP A 108 -7.49 -5.95 10.51
C ASP A 108 -7.23 -6.12 9.00
N LYS A 109 -7.31 -5.02 8.26
CA LYS A 109 -7.10 -4.99 6.79
C LYS A 109 -5.65 -4.75 6.38
N THR A 110 -4.73 -4.55 7.33
CA THR A 110 -3.35 -4.09 7.05
C THR A 110 -2.62 -5.00 6.08
N TRP A 111 -2.75 -6.33 6.24
CA TRP A 111 -2.11 -7.30 5.34
C TRP A 111 -2.61 -7.17 3.90
N PHE A 112 -3.93 -7.11 3.71
CA PHE A 112 -4.55 -6.96 2.38
C PHE A 112 -4.21 -5.62 1.73
N LEU A 113 -4.23 -4.52 2.50
CA LEU A 113 -3.85 -3.18 2.02
C LEU A 113 -2.38 -3.16 1.56
N LYS A 114 -1.47 -3.73 2.36
CA LYS A 114 -0.05 -3.83 2.00
C LYS A 114 0.15 -4.60 0.70
N ARG A 115 -0.51 -5.75 0.56
CA ARG A 115 -0.44 -6.55 -0.67
C ARG A 115 -1.02 -5.82 -1.88
N LYS A 116 -2.11 -5.07 -1.69
CA LYS A 116 -2.71 -4.24 -2.74
C LYS A 116 -1.71 -3.18 -3.22
N ASN A 117 -1.08 -2.47 -2.29
CA ASN A 117 -0.10 -1.43 -2.61
C ASN A 117 1.11 -2.01 -3.35
N ILE A 118 1.60 -3.19 -2.95
CA ILE A 118 2.70 -3.88 -3.65
C ILE A 118 2.30 -4.21 -5.10
N ALA A 119 1.13 -4.80 -5.32
CA ALA A 119 0.65 -5.14 -6.67
C ALA A 119 0.48 -3.88 -7.54
N GLU A 120 -0.05 -2.80 -6.97
CA GLU A 120 -0.25 -1.52 -7.66
C GLU A 120 1.09 -0.85 -8.03
N ILE A 121 2.08 -0.87 -7.13
CA ILE A 121 3.44 -0.39 -7.42
C ILE A 121 4.05 -1.18 -8.58
N HIS A 122 3.96 -2.52 -8.57
CA HIS A 122 4.49 -3.35 -9.64
C HIS A 122 3.81 -3.05 -10.99
N LEU A 123 2.49 -2.84 -11.00
CA LEU A 123 1.78 -2.45 -12.22
C LEU A 123 2.25 -1.11 -12.75
N ILE A 124 2.41 -0.10 -11.89
CA ILE A 124 2.91 1.22 -12.29
C ILE A 124 4.34 1.11 -12.84
N LEU A 125 5.20 0.31 -12.23
CA LEU A 125 6.57 0.10 -12.71
C LEU A 125 6.64 -0.66 -14.04
N SER A 126 5.68 -1.56 -14.28
CA SER A 126 5.56 -2.30 -15.54
C SER A 126 4.98 -1.45 -16.68
N ASP A 127 4.10 -0.52 -16.34
CA ASP A 127 3.56 0.47 -17.25
C ASP A 127 4.64 1.52 -17.52
N LYS A 128 5.30 1.45 -18.68
CA LYS A 128 6.41 2.35 -19.08
C LYS A 128 6.04 3.84 -19.12
N SER A 129 4.81 4.20 -18.74
CA SER A 129 4.31 5.56 -18.63
C SER A 129 4.86 6.28 -17.39
N VAL A 130 5.76 7.23 -17.63
CA VAL A 130 6.34 8.11 -16.59
C VAL A 130 5.26 8.89 -15.82
N SER A 131 4.12 9.15 -16.47
CA SER A 131 3.02 9.92 -15.88
C SER A 131 2.42 9.31 -14.63
N LYS A 132 2.58 8.01 -14.36
CA LYS A 132 1.99 7.33 -13.19
C LYS A 132 2.94 7.21 -12.01
N PHE A 133 4.22 7.53 -12.17
CA PHE A 133 5.25 7.34 -11.14
C PHE A 133 4.99 8.13 -9.85
N TYR A 134 4.33 9.29 -9.94
CA TYR A 134 3.99 10.09 -8.76
C TYR A 134 3.12 9.32 -7.74
N LYS A 135 2.35 8.32 -8.19
CA LYS A 135 1.50 7.49 -7.32
C LYS A 135 2.31 6.51 -6.47
N ILE A 136 3.55 6.20 -6.84
CA ILE A 136 4.39 5.24 -6.11
C ILE A 136 4.72 5.76 -4.71
N ILE A 137 4.97 7.07 -4.57
CA ILE A 137 5.36 7.69 -3.28
C ILE A 137 4.31 7.42 -2.19
N PRO A 138 3.02 7.79 -2.36
CA PRO A 138 2.02 7.51 -1.34
C PRO A 138 1.76 5.99 -1.14
N LEU A 139 1.83 5.18 -2.20
CA LEU A 139 1.68 3.72 -2.10
C LEU A 139 2.79 3.08 -1.28
N PHE A 140 4.04 3.53 -1.48
CA PHE A 140 5.20 3.05 -0.74
C PHE A 140 5.15 3.48 0.72
N ALA A 141 4.80 4.74 0.99
CA ALA A 141 4.60 5.24 2.35
C ALA A 141 3.54 4.42 3.13
N GLY A 142 2.53 3.90 2.43
CA GLY A 142 1.48 3.05 3.01
C GLY A 142 1.87 1.59 3.28
N LEU A 143 3.12 1.16 3.06
CA LEU A 143 3.52 -0.25 3.25
C LEU A 143 3.77 -0.62 4.71
N ASN A 144 4.32 0.30 5.51
CA ASN A 144 4.58 0.19 6.95
C ASN A 144 5.17 1.50 7.49
N ALA A 145 5.31 1.61 8.82
CA ALA A 145 5.86 2.78 9.48
C ALA A 145 7.29 3.14 9.04
N TYR A 146 8.15 2.15 8.76
CA TYR A 146 9.51 2.41 8.28
C TYR A 146 9.51 3.01 6.87
N ALA A 147 8.65 2.54 5.97
CA ALA A 147 8.50 3.07 4.63
C ALA A 147 7.97 4.52 4.64
N LEU A 148 7.06 4.83 5.56
CA LEU A 148 6.62 6.21 5.82
C LEU A 148 7.81 7.08 6.28
N MET A 149 8.55 6.65 7.30
CA MET A 149 9.70 7.39 7.82
C MET A 149 10.74 7.64 6.74
N PHE A 150 11.03 6.63 5.91
CA PHE A 150 11.92 6.76 4.76
C PHE A 150 11.39 7.78 3.74
N THR A 151 10.09 7.72 3.42
CA THR A 151 9.45 8.63 2.46
C THR A 151 9.50 10.08 2.95
N LEU A 152 9.19 10.31 4.23
CA LEU A 152 9.29 11.62 4.87
C LEU A 152 10.75 12.11 4.90
N GLY A 153 11.70 11.25 5.27
CA GLY A 153 13.13 11.58 5.27
C GLY A 153 13.65 11.92 3.88
N PHE A 154 13.21 11.21 2.84
CA PHE A 154 13.58 11.49 1.46
C PHE A 154 13.03 12.84 0.98
N ILE A 155 11.75 13.13 1.23
CA ILE A 155 11.15 14.42 0.88
C ILE A 155 11.80 15.56 1.67
N PHE A 156 12.05 15.35 2.96
CA PHE A 156 12.78 16.31 3.78
C PHE A 156 14.18 16.57 3.23
N SER A 157 14.89 15.54 2.76
CA SER A 157 16.22 15.68 2.14
C SER A 157 16.16 16.51 0.85
N ILE A 158 15.11 16.35 0.03
CA ILE A 158 14.87 17.19 -1.15
C ILE A 158 14.65 18.65 -0.73
N VAL A 159 13.79 18.90 0.26
CA VAL A 159 13.53 20.25 0.77
C VAL A 159 14.81 20.87 1.33
N TYR A 160 15.57 20.10 2.11
CA TYR A 160 16.87 20.51 2.64
C TYR A 160 17.83 20.93 1.53
N ALA A 161 17.96 20.14 0.47
CA ALA A 161 18.85 20.43 -0.64
C ALA A 161 18.40 21.65 -1.45
N ILE A 162 17.11 21.76 -1.75
CA ILE A 162 16.54 22.89 -2.52
C ILE A 162 16.67 24.21 -1.75
N THR A 163 16.51 24.16 -0.44
CA THR A 163 16.65 25.33 0.42
C THR A 163 18.10 25.51 0.88
N TYR A 164 19.04 24.64 0.54
CA TYR A 164 20.41 24.84 0.98
C TYR A 164 20.98 26.12 0.34
N PRO A 165 21.59 27.04 1.12
CA PRO A 165 22.04 28.31 0.62
C PRO A 165 23.17 28.10 -0.39
N ILE A 166 22.93 28.53 -1.63
CA ILE A 166 23.93 28.50 -2.69
C ILE A 166 24.76 29.78 -2.58
N GLN A 167 26.09 29.64 -2.53
CA GLN A 167 27.02 30.77 -2.39
C GLN A 167 27.08 31.67 -3.64
N ASN A 168 26.55 31.21 -4.77
CA ASN A 168 26.47 31.97 -6.02
C ASN A 168 25.11 32.69 -6.13
N PRO A 169 25.07 34.04 -6.02
CA PRO A 169 23.85 34.83 -6.04
C PRO A 169 22.88 34.59 -7.21
N PRO A 170 23.32 34.39 -8.47
CA PRO A 170 22.38 34.24 -9.59
C PRO A 170 21.62 32.91 -9.58
N TYR A 171 22.05 31.93 -8.77
CA TYR A 171 21.39 30.63 -8.63
C TYR A 171 20.62 30.50 -7.31
N ALA A 172 20.63 31.53 -6.46
CA ALA A 172 19.88 31.52 -5.21
C ALA A 172 18.37 31.57 -5.52
N ILE A 173 17.65 30.53 -5.11
CA ILE A 173 16.20 30.44 -5.27
C ILE A 173 15.49 31.01 -4.02
N PHE A 174 16.14 30.87 -2.87
CA PHE A 174 15.63 31.30 -1.57
C PHE A 174 16.66 32.14 -0.84
N GLU A 175 16.19 33.16 -0.13
CA GLU A 175 16.92 33.85 0.92
C GLU A 175 16.52 33.23 2.27
N ILE A 176 17.49 32.96 3.12
CA ILE A 176 17.25 32.29 4.40
C ILE A 176 17.76 33.14 5.54
N GLN A 177 16.84 33.45 6.45
CA GLN A 177 17.15 34.02 7.75
C GLN A 177 17.33 32.85 8.72
N TYR A 178 18.52 32.70 9.27
CA TYR A 178 18.88 31.61 10.17
C TYR A 178 18.81 32.04 11.62
N GLU A 179 18.30 31.15 12.46
CA GLU A 179 18.63 31.12 13.87
C GLU A 179 19.95 30.36 14.09
N ASN A 180 20.67 30.71 15.16
CA ASN A 180 21.95 30.10 15.47
C ASN A 180 21.78 28.94 16.45
N TYR A 181 21.37 27.78 15.94
CA TYR A 181 21.28 26.53 16.71
C TYR A 181 22.60 25.74 16.74
N SER A 182 23.49 25.95 15.75
CA SER A 182 24.76 25.24 15.66
C SER A 182 25.86 26.06 14.98
N SER A 183 27.12 25.79 15.33
CA SER A 183 28.30 26.40 14.71
C SER A 183 28.60 25.86 13.31
N SER A 184 28.13 24.66 12.97
CA SER A 184 28.27 24.09 11.63
C SER A 184 27.12 24.56 10.74
N GLN A 185 27.44 25.12 9.56
CA GLN A 185 26.42 25.61 8.61
C GLN A 185 25.43 24.51 8.19
N LEU A 186 25.91 23.29 7.94
CA LEU A 186 25.08 22.14 7.56
C LEU A 186 24.11 21.77 8.69
N SER A 187 24.64 21.61 9.90
CA SER A 187 23.85 21.24 11.08
C SER A 187 22.89 22.36 11.46
N ASN A 188 23.31 23.62 11.32
CA ASN A 188 22.46 24.77 11.59
C ASN A 188 21.29 24.81 10.60
N HIS A 189 21.54 24.60 9.31
CA HIS A 189 20.48 24.53 8.29
C HIS A 189 19.49 23.39 8.57
N LEU A 190 20.00 22.22 8.97
CA LEU A 190 19.17 21.07 9.33
C LEU A 190 18.22 21.40 10.49
N LEU A 191 18.75 21.94 11.59
CA LEU A 191 17.98 22.26 12.79
C LEU A 191 16.95 23.37 12.54
N ASN A 192 17.35 24.39 11.78
CA ASN A 192 16.45 25.47 11.37
C ASN A 192 15.28 24.94 10.54
N LEU A 193 15.54 24.11 9.52
CA LEU A 193 14.46 23.50 8.74
C LEU A 193 13.55 22.63 9.59
N LEU A 194 14.11 21.78 10.46
CA LEU A 194 13.31 20.95 11.37
C LEU A 194 12.42 21.81 12.28
N SER A 195 12.95 22.90 12.83
CA SER A 195 12.20 23.82 13.68
C SER A 195 11.03 24.46 12.92
N ALA A 196 11.20 24.75 11.63
CA ALA A 196 10.16 25.28 10.76
C ALA A 196 9.05 24.27 10.44
N PHE A 197 9.36 22.97 10.43
CA PHE A 197 8.36 21.91 10.26
C PHE A 197 7.56 21.65 11.54
N VAL A 198 8.16 21.90 12.70
CA VAL A 198 7.52 21.75 14.03
C VAL A 198 6.79 23.02 14.46
N ASP A 199 6.88 24.10 13.67
CA ASP A 199 6.28 25.41 13.95
C ASP A 199 6.75 25.98 15.30
N ILE A 200 8.05 25.82 15.58
CA ILE A 200 8.68 26.46 16.73
C ILE A 200 8.73 27.95 16.43
N ASP A 201 8.14 28.78 17.31
CA ASP A 201 8.23 30.24 17.24
C ASP A 201 9.71 30.66 17.26
N ASN A 202 10.22 31.03 16.08
CA ASN A 202 11.58 31.47 15.90
C ASN A 202 11.70 32.41 14.69
N ASP A 203 12.85 33.06 14.56
CA ASP A 203 13.09 34.01 13.47
C ASP A 203 13.51 33.33 12.15
N PHE A 204 13.51 31.99 12.08
CA PHE A 204 13.89 31.29 10.86
C PHE A 204 12.86 31.51 9.75
N LYS A 205 13.32 32.04 8.61
CA LYS A 205 12.45 32.32 7.47
C LYS A 205 13.10 31.91 6.17
N VAL A 206 12.36 31.13 5.37
CA VAL A 206 12.68 30.84 3.96
C VAL A 206 11.89 31.78 3.07
N ILE A 207 12.57 32.80 2.54
CA ILE A 207 11.99 33.87 1.72
C ILE A 207 12.21 33.53 0.24
N PRO A 208 11.14 33.37 -0.56
CA PRO A 208 11.27 33.11 -1.99
C PRO A 208 11.74 34.38 -2.72
N LEU A 209 12.79 34.28 -3.54
CA LEU A 209 13.32 35.42 -4.29
C LEU A 209 12.55 35.71 -5.58
N ASN A 210 11.74 34.77 -6.06
CA ASN A 210 10.94 34.90 -7.27
C ASN A 210 9.66 34.05 -7.21
N GLY A 211 8.75 34.24 -8.18
CA GLY A 211 7.48 33.51 -8.24
C GLY A 211 7.64 31.99 -8.40
N TYR A 212 8.72 31.54 -9.05
CA TYR A 212 9.04 30.11 -9.18
C TYR A 212 9.41 29.50 -7.81
N ALA A 213 10.23 30.19 -7.02
CA ALA A 213 10.59 29.80 -5.65
C ALA A 213 9.35 29.73 -4.75
N ALA A 214 8.43 30.70 -4.89
CA ALA A 214 7.17 30.69 -4.15
C ALA A 214 6.31 29.47 -4.51
N ALA A 215 6.21 29.12 -5.80
CA ALA A 215 5.50 27.94 -6.27
C ALA A 215 6.10 26.65 -5.70
N ILE A 216 7.44 26.48 -5.72
CA ILE A 216 8.11 25.33 -5.10
C ILE A 216 7.77 25.23 -3.62
N LYS A 217 7.88 26.33 -2.87
CA LYS A 217 7.58 26.35 -1.43
C LYS A 217 6.16 25.88 -1.12
N ILE A 218 5.17 26.34 -1.90
CA ILE A 218 3.77 25.93 -1.77
C ILE A 218 3.61 24.45 -2.08
N ILE A 219 4.19 23.98 -3.19
CA ILE A 219 4.12 22.57 -3.61
C ILE A 219 4.72 21.66 -2.53
N CYS A 220 5.90 22.00 -1.98
CA CYS A 220 6.54 21.23 -0.92
C CYS A 220 5.66 21.15 0.34
N LYS A 221 5.10 22.28 0.80
CA LYS A 221 4.18 22.29 1.96
C LYS A 221 2.93 21.45 1.68
N PHE A 222 2.35 21.57 0.47
CA PHE A 222 1.17 20.81 0.08
C PHE A 222 1.44 19.30 0.06
N PHE A 223 2.55 18.84 -0.52
CA PHE A 223 2.93 17.42 -0.52
C PHE A 223 3.17 16.89 0.89
N PHE A 224 3.83 17.65 1.74
CA PHE A 224 4.05 17.28 3.14
C PHE A 224 2.73 17.09 3.89
N LEU A 225 1.81 18.06 3.77
CA LEU A 225 0.47 17.97 4.35
C LEU A 225 -0.32 16.79 3.79
N LEU A 226 -0.28 16.56 2.47
CA LEU A 226 -1.00 15.46 1.84
C LEU A 226 -0.51 14.10 2.37
N ILE A 227 0.81 13.91 2.51
CA ILE A 227 1.37 12.66 3.02
C ILE A 227 1.00 12.43 4.48
N ILE A 228 1.11 13.47 5.31
CA ILE A 228 0.73 13.40 6.73
C ILE A 228 -0.77 13.15 6.86
N ALA A 229 -1.61 13.92 6.16
CA ALA A 229 -3.05 13.77 6.18
C ALA A 229 -3.49 12.39 5.68
N ASN A 230 -2.87 11.86 4.63
CA ASN A 230 -3.15 10.52 4.13
C ASN A 230 -2.75 9.44 5.16
N TYR A 231 -1.60 9.59 5.81
CA TYR A 231 -1.20 8.68 6.88
C TYR A 231 -2.15 8.72 8.09
N PHE A 232 -2.50 9.93 8.55
CA PHE A 232 -3.47 10.10 9.63
C PHE A 232 -4.85 9.57 9.23
N TYR A 233 -5.31 9.85 8.02
CA TYR A 233 -6.59 9.34 7.50
C TYR A 233 -6.62 7.83 7.58
N ILE A 234 -5.61 7.13 7.01
CA ILE A 234 -5.52 5.67 7.06
C ILE A 234 -5.53 5.17 8.52
N LYS A 235 -4.72 5.77 9.39
CA LYS A 235 -4.59 5.32 10.78
C LYS A 235 -5.82 5.61 11.63
N VAL A 236 -6.52 6.71 11.36
CA VAL A 236 -7.75 7.13 12.04
C VAL A 236 -8.92 6.30 11.54
N THR A 237 -9.00 6.02 10.23
CA THR A 237 -10.00 5.08 9.71
C THR A 237 -9.82 3.69 10.31
N ASP A 238 -8.57 3.22 10.45
CA ASP A 238 -8.30 1.92 11.08
C ASP A 238 -8.68 1.92 12.58
N LYS A 239 -8.47 3.03 13.30
CA LYS A 239 -8.81 3.16 14.74
C LYS A 239 -10.27 3.47 15.07
N LEU A 240 -11.00 4.13 14.18
CA LEU A 240 -12.42 4.45 14.36
C LEU A 240 -13.33 3.31 13.88
N THR A 241 -12.77 2.35 13.14
CA THR A 241 -13.46 1.11 12.75
C THR A 241 -13.07 -0.09 13.63
N THR A 242 -12.28 0.13 14.68
CA THR A 242 -12.09 -0.77 15.84
C THR A 242 -12.87 -0.24 17.04
#